data_AF-A0AAV5BM82-F1
#
_entry.id   AF-A0AAV5BM82-F1
#
_cell.length_a   1.000
_cell.length_b   1.000
_cell.length_c   1.000
_cell.angle_alpha   90.00
_cell.angle_beta   90.00
_cell.angle_gamma   90.00
#
_symmetry.space_group_name_H-M   'P 1'
#
loop_
_entity.id
_entity.type
_entity.pdbx_description
1 polymer ?
#
loop_
_entity_poly.entity_id
_entity_poly.type
_entity_poly.pdbx_seq_one_letter_code
_entity_poly.pdbx_strand_id
1 'polypeptide(L)'
;MENLRKQRAALDKYHKQRCAEEEKRYGGLPDRVAMESTFEEKPFGYAVETSAIDTNDFQVLSRIVVSLALLDGDKMLFACSGIPLPDTTPTKLHQTRFVTTGRLAREFRDNRYRDDKLRVEVRLPHNETVAGFLGLYDEDIAIVTSLCLLDLHPVDLDHPVALPLQEKQVSDDDHVLAIGCLFNSGTLRATRGSLHRERPDTWVPDAKYLSEVCFLFASFFSS
;
A
#
# COMPACT_ATOMS: atom_id res chain seq x y z
N MET A 1 6.83 -37.74 -33.24
CA MET A 1 5.60 -37.32 -32.52
C MET A 1 5.39 -38.06 -31.21
N GLU A 2 5.55 -39.39 -31.16
CA GLU A 2 5.27 -40.16 -29.94
C GLU A 2 6.26 -39.93 -28.79
N ASN A 3 7.55 -39.76 -29.08
CA ASN A 3 8.57 -39.44 -28.08
C ASN A 3 8.29 -38.11 -27.35
N LEU A 4 7.88 -37.08 -28.11
CA LEU A 4 7.51 -35.78 -27.57
C LEU A 4 6.29 -35.83 -26.65
N ARG A 5 5.30 -36.68 -26.98
CA ARG A 5 4.13 -36.94 -26.12
C ARG A 5 4.55 -37.61 -24.80
N LYS A 6 5.46 -38.60 -24.84
CA LYS A 6 5.98 -39.28 -23.65
C LYS A 6 6.75 -38.31 -22.75
N GLN A 7 7.57 -37.43 -23.32
CA GLN A 7 8.29 -36.40 -22.57
C GLN A 7 7.36 -35.40 -21.87
N ARG A 8 6.31 -34.93 -22.55
CA ARG A 8 5.31 -34.04 -21.92
C ARG A 8 4.56 -34.73 -20.78
N ALA A 9 4.14 -35.98 -20.98
CA ALA A 9 3.44 -36.73 -19.94
C ALA A 9 4.32 -36.99 -18.69
N ALA A 10 5.62 -37.24 -18.91
CA ALA A 10 6.58 -37.38 -17.81
C ALA A 10 6.79 -36.06 -17.05
N LEU A 11 6.86 -34.93 -17.77
CA LEU A 11 6.97 -33.61 -17.17
C LEU A 11 5.73 -33.24 -16.35
N ASP A 12 4.53 -33.47 -16.89
CA ASP A 12 3.27 -33.24 -16.17
C ASP A 12 3.17 -34.11 -14.91
N LYS A 13 3.61 -35.37 -14.99
CA LYS A 13 3.63 -36.28 -13.84
C LYS A 13 4.60 -35.79 -12.76
N TYR A 14 5.79 -35.34 -13.15
CA TYR A 14 6.77 -34.76 -12.24
C TYR A 14 6.24 -33.49 -11.54
N HIS A 15 5.62 -32.57 -12.29
CA HIS A 15 5.01 -31.37 -11.72
C HIS A 15 3.88 -31.71 -10.74
N LYS A 16 2.97 -32.61 -11.10
CA LYS A 16 1.89 -33.06 -10.20
C LYS A 16 2.44 -33.69 -8.91
N GLN A 17 3.48 -34.50 -9.02
CA GLN A 17 4.10 -35.12 -7.85
C GLN A 17 4.74 -34.07 -6.93
N ARG A 18 5.47 -33.11 -7.50
CA ARG A 18 6.02 -31.98 -6.73
C ARG A 18 4.95 -31.16 -6.04
N CYS A 19 3.89 -30.78 -6.74
CA CYS A 19 2.76 -30.06 -6.13
C CYS A 19 2.17 -30.85 -4.95
N ALA A 20 1.95 -32.16 -5.11
CA ALA A 20 1.42 -33.01 -4.05
C ALA A 20 2.38 -33.15 -2.84
N GLU A 21 3.69 -33.18 -3.07
CA GLU A 21 4.71 -33.20 -2.02
C GLU A 21 4.79 -31.86 -1.27
N GLU A 22 4.70 -30.74 -1.99
CA GLU A 22 4.68 -29.39 -1.42
C GLU A 22 3.40 -29.16 -0.59
N GLU A 23 2.23 -29.57 -1.08
CA GLU A 23 0.96 -29.50 -0.34
C GLU A 23 0.97 -30.35 0.94
N LYS A 24 1.60 -31.54 0.91
CA LYS A 24 1.79 -32.35 2.13
C LYS A 24 2.69 -31.65 3.14
N ARG A 25 3.68 -30.90 2.67
CA ARG A 25 4.68 -30.24 3.52
C ARG A 25 4.18 -28.92 4.12
N TYR A 26 3.42 -28.14 3.35
CA TYR A 26 3.05 -26.77 3.71
C TYR A 26 1.54 -26.56 3.88
N GLY A 27 0.73 -27.60 3.68
CA GLY A 27 -0.72 -27.49 3.55
C GLY A 27 -1.13 -27.11 2.13
N GLY A 28 -2.37 -27.44 1.76
CA GLY A 28 -2.95 -27.03 0.49
C GLY A 28 -3.63 -25.66 0.60
N LEU A 29 -3.57 -24.87 -0.47
CA LEU A 29 -4.45 -23.71 -0.62
C LEU A 29 -5.90 -24.20 -0.84
N PRO A 30 -6.89 -23.46 -0.32
CA PRO A 30 -8.29 -23.78 -0.59
C PRO A 30 -8.61 -23.58 -2.07
N ASP A 31 -9.59 -24.33 -2.56
CA ASP A 31 -10.26 -24.01 -3.81
C ASP A 31 -11.13 -22.76 -3.62
N ARG A 32 -11.25 -21.96 -4.67
CA ARG A 32 -12.05 -20.74 -4.63
C ARG A 32 -13.53 -21.07 -4.48
N VAL A 33 -14.16 -20.50 -3.46
CA VAL A 33 -15.61 -20.41 -3.36
C VAL A 33 -16.04 -19.18 -4.15
N ALA A 34 -17.07 -19.29 -4.99
CA ALA A 34 -17.56 -18.18 -5.80
C ALA A 34 -17.91 -16.98 -4.90
N MET A 35 -17.12 -15.91 -4.97
CA MET A 35 -17.37 -14.65 -4.26
C MET A 35 -17.77 -13.56 -5.25
N GLU A 36 -19.00 -13.06 -5.09
CA GLU A 36 -19.69 -12.19 -6.03
C GLU A 36 -19.39 -10.69 -5.81
N SER A 37 -18.79 -10.30 -4.67
CA SER A 37 -18.57 -8.89 -4.36
C SER A 37 -17.24 -8.37 -4.88
N THR A 38 -17.26 -7.30 -5.65
CA THR A 38 -16.10 -6.50 -6.04
C THR A 38 -15.84 -5.45 -4.97
N PHE A 39 -14.59 -5.24 -4.58
CA PHE A 39 -14.24 -4.16 -3.66
C PHE A 39 -14.46 -2.81 -4.35
N GLU A 40 -15.21 -1.93 -3.69
CA GLU A 40 -15.42 -0.56 -4.14
C GLU A 40 -14.56 0.38 -3.28
N GLU A 41 -13.59 1.06 -3.91
CA GLU A 41 -12.80 2.07 -3.22
C GLU A 41 -13.65 3.32 -2.98
N LYS A 42 -14.00 3.57 -1.72
CA LYS A 42 -14.72 4.79 -1.34
C LYS A 42 -13.77 5.95 -1.10
N PRO A 43 -14.08 7.16 -1.61
CA PRO A 43 -13.28 8.34 -1.32
C PRO A 43 -13.43 8.75 0.15
N PHE A 44 -12.38 9.36 0.69
CA PHE A 44 -12.39 9.93 2.04
C PHE A 44 -11.90 11.38 2.02
N GLY A 45 -12.21 12.10 3.10
CA GLY A 45 -11.78 13.48 3.28
C GLY A 45 -12.15 14.40 2.12
N TYR A 46 -11.41 15.50 2.00
CA TYR A 46 -11.50 16.41 0.87
C TYR A 46 -10.38 16.10 -0.15
N ALA A 47 -10.65 16.38 -1.42
CA ALA A 47 -9.62 16.31 -2.46
C ALA A 47 -8.57 17.39 -2.21
N VAL A 48 -7.30 17.01 -2.27
CA VAL A 48 -6.21 17.98 -2.23
C VAL A 48 -6.07 18.56 -3.64
N GLU A 49 -6.71 19.70 -3.87
CA GLU A 49 -6.57 20.43 -5.12
C GLU A 49 -5.34 21.33 -5.10
N THR A 50 -4.69 21.49 -6.24
CA THR A 50 -3.59 22.46 -6.46
C THR A 50 -4.02 23.90 -6.19
N SER A 51 -5.33 24.16 -6.14
CA SER A 51 -5.94 25.46 -5.83
C SER A 51 -6.03 25.76 -4.32
N ALA A 52 -6.04 24.73 -3.47
CA ALA A 52 -6.28 24.82 -2.03
C ALA A 52 -5.01 24.73 -1.18
N ILE A 53 -3.93 24.19 -1.76
CA ILE A 53 -2.59 24.07 -1.20
C ILE A 53 -1.62 24.74 -2.18
N ASP A 54 -0.52 25.36 -1.71
CA ASP A 54 0.51 25.89 -2.61
C ASP A 54 0.95 24.80 -3.60
N THR A 55 1.16 25.16 -4.87
CA THR A 55 1.59 24.22 -5.91
C THR A 55 2.87 23.48 -5.50
N ASN A 56 3.75 24.14 -4.74
CA ASN A 56 4.97 23.54 -4.21
C ASN A 56 4.67 22.42 -3.20
N ASP A 57 3.76 22.69 -2.26
CA ASP A 57 3.34 21.74 -1.23
C ASP A 57 2.62 20.53 -1.83
N PHE A 58 1.78 20.74 -2.86
CA PHE A 58 1.16 19.64 -3.59
C PHE A 58 2.19 18.73 -4.28
N GLN A 59 3.23 19.31 -4.89
CA GLN A 59 4.31 18.54 -5.52
C GLN A 59 5.05 17.68 -4.49
N VAL A 60 5.38 18.24 -3.33
CA VAL A 60 6.00 17.50 -2.22
C VAL A 60 5.09 16.36 -1.77
N LEU A 61 3.83 16.64 -1.45
CA LEU A 61 2.87 15.64 -0.96
C LEU A 61 2.62 14.51 -1.96
N SER A 62 2.61 14.83 -3.26
CA SER A 62 2.47 13.82 -4.29
C SER A 62 3.63 12.83 -4.27
N ARG A 63 4.86 13.28 -3.98
CA ARG A 63 6.05 12.41 -4.02
C ARG A 63 6.28 11.61 -2.74
N ILE A 64 5.59 11.92 -1.64
CA ILE A 64 5.70 11.19 -0.36
C ILE A 64 4.55 10.21 -0.13
N VAL A 65 3.44 10.30 -0.86
CA VAL A 65 2.27 9.42 -0.68
C VAL A 65 1.96 8.69 -1.97
N VAL A 66 1.94 7.37 -1.92
CA VAL A 66 1.49 6.50 -3.01
C VAL A 66 0.19 5.79 -2.65
N SER A 67 -0.50 5.25 -3.65
CA SER A 67 -1.60 4.31 -3.44
C SER A 67 -1.19 2.90 -3.82
N LEU A 68 -1.71 1.92 -3.09
CA LEU A 68 -1.49 0.50 -3.32
C LEU A 68 -2.81 -0.21 -3.48
N ALA A 69 -2.86 -1.21 -4.35
CA ALA A 69 -3.98 -2.11 -4.45
C ALA A 69 -3.54 -3.58 -4.46
N LEU A 70 -4.35 -4.41 -3.81
CA LEU A 70 -4.35 -5.85 -4.01
C LEU A 70 -5.35 -6.18 -5.10
N LEU A 71 -4.88 -6.80 -6.18
CA LEU A 71 -5.71 -7.27 -7.28
C LEU A 71 -5.64 -8.78 -7.41
N ASP A 72 -6.74 -9.38 -7.85
CA ASP A 72 -6.81 -10.75 -8.33
C ASP A 72 -7.25 -10.72 -9.80
N GLY A 73 -6.28 -10.84 -10.71
CA GLY A 73 -6.53 -10.52 -12.11
C GLY A 73 -6.95 -9.05 -12.27
N ASP A 74 -8.14 -8.79 -12.82
CA ASP A 74 -8.64 -7.43 -13.02
C ASP A 74 -9.53 -6.95 -11.85
N LYS A 75 -9.76 -7.81 -10.86
CA LYS A 75 -10.61 -7.49 -9.71
C LYS A 75 -9.74 -6.88 -8.60
N MET A 76 -10.02 -5.64 -8.22
CA MET A 76 -9.46 -5.07 -7.00
C MET A 76 -10.14 -5.72 -5.78
N LEU A 77 -9.33 -6.10 -4.80
CA LEU A 77 -9.77 -6.73 -3.54
C LEU A 77 -9.61 -5.77 -2.35
N PHE A 78 -8.59 -4.91 -2.41
CA PHE A 78 -8.28 -3.95 -1.37
C PHE A 78 -7.46 -2.80 -1.93
N ALA A 79 -7.62 -1.61 -1.36
CA ALA A 79 -6.80 -0.44 -1.66
C ALA A 79 -6.42 0.29 -0.38
N CYS A 80 -5.21 0.86 -0.37
CA CYS A 80 -4.67 1.63 0.75
C CYS A 80 -3.62 2.63 0.26
N SER A 81 -3.09 3.44 1.18
CA SER A 81 -1.97 4.34 0.91
C SER A 81 -0.67 3.80 1.49
N GLY A 82 0.46 4.31 1.01
CA GLY A 82 1.77 3.99 1.55
C GLY A 82 2.74 5.15 1.44
N ILE A 83 3.81 5.06 2.23
CA ILE A 83 4.86 6.09 2.31
C ILE A 83 6.18 5.44 1.90
N PRO A 84 6.93 6.01 0.95
CA PRO A 84 8.23 5.49 0.56
C PRO A 84 9.23 5.64 1.71
N LEU A 85 9.99 4.59 1.96
CA LEU A 85 11.05 4.54 2.97
C LEU A 85 12.41 4.75 2.31
N PRO A 86 13.39 5.35 3.01
CA PRO A 86 14.74 5.48 2.52
C PRO A 86 15.32 4.12 2.10
N ASP A 87 16.10 4.13 1.01
CA ASP A 87 16.89 2.97 0.65
C ASP A 87 18.05 2.86 1.64
N THR A 88 17.91 1.94 2.59
CA THR A 88 18.94 1.67 3.61
C THR A 88 19.85 0.52 3.17
N THR A 89 19.69 0.00 1.94
CA THR A 89 20.41 -1.18 1.47
C THR A 89 21.40 -0.83 0.38
N PRO A 90 22.71 -1.03 0.58
CA PRO A 90 23.73 -0.76 -0.44
C PRO A 90 23.77 -1.84 -1.54
N THR A 91 22.62 -2.40 -1.92
CA THR A 91 22.56 -3.46 -2.94
C THR A 91 22.62 -2.88 -4.35
N LYS A 92 23.06 -3.69 -5.32
CA LYS A 92 23.21 -3.28 -6.74
C LYS A 92 21.88 -3.08 -7.48
N LEU A 93 20.75 -3.41 -6.85
CA LEU A 93 19.43 -3.29 -7.44
C LEU A 93 18.70 -2.17 -6.71
N HIS A 94 18.36 -1.10 -7.42
CA HIS A 94 17.56 -0.03 -6.85
C HIS A 94 16.17 -0.56 -6.49
N GLN A 95 15.81 -0.41 -5.22
CA GLN A 95 14.52 -0.84 -4.70
C GLN A 95 13.88 0.32 -3.96
N THR A 96 12.58 0.47 -4.14
CA THR A 96 11.78 1.40 -3.36
C THR A 96 10.90 0.59 -2.43
N ARG A 97 10.99 0.86 -1.13
CA ARG A 97 10.16 0.21 -0.11
C ARG A 97 9.06 1.18 0.33
N PHE A 98 7.89 0.64 0.61
CA PHE A 98 6.74 1.38 1.06
C PHE A 98 6.26 0.79 2.37
N VAL A 99 6.11 1.64 3.37
CA VAL A 99 5.37 1.28 4.58
C VAL A 99 3.88 1.53 4.34
N THR A 100 3.05 0.56 4.72
CA THR A 100 1.60 0.61 4.61
C THR A 100 0.95 -0.20 5.73
N THR A 101 -0.37 -0.32 5.73
CA THR A 101 -1.12 -1.07 6.75
C THR A 101 -0.90 -2.59 6.65
N GLY A 102 -0.82 -3.25 7.80
CA GLY A 102 -0.81 -4.71 7.93
C GLY A 102 -2.09 -5.37 7.39
N ARG A 103 -3.19 -4.60 7.26
CA ARG A 103 -4.42 -5.09 6.62
C ARG A 103 -4.19 -5.55 5.19
N LEU A 104 -3.28 -4.93 4.43
CA LEU A 104 -2.92 -5.40 3.09
C LEU A 104 -2.44 -6.86 3.13
N ALA A 105 -1.64 -7.21 4.14
CA ALA A 105 -1.15 -8.58 4.31
C ALA A 105 -2.25 -9.55 4.75
N ARG A 106 -3.19 -9.11 5.59
CA ARG A 106 -4.37 -9.90 5.94
C ARG A 106 -5.23 -10.20 4.70
N GLU A 107 -5.58 -9.17 3.93
CA GLU A 107 -6.35 -9.33 2.68
C GLU A 107 -5.60 -10.21 1.67
N PHE A 108 -4.28 -10.08 1.56
CA PHE A 108 -3.45 -10.94 0.72
C PHE A 108 -3.59 -12.42 1.15
N ARG A 109 -3.44 -12.69 2.45
CA ARG A 109 -3.49 -14.05 3.01
C ARG A 109 -4.88 -14.67 2.86
N ASP A 110 -5.92 -13.90 3.15
CA ASP A 110 -7.31 -14.37 3.18
C ASP A 110 -7.85 -14.62 1.77
N ASN A 111 -7.24 -14.02 0.75
CA ASN A 111 -7.60 -14.20 -0.66
C ASN A 111 -6.63 -15.13 -1.43
N ARG A 112 -5.76 -15.88 -0.74
CA ARG A 112 -4.91 -16.89 -1.40
C ARG A 112 -5.72 -18.15 -1.74
N TYR A 113 -5.73 -18.49 -3.03
CA TYR A 113 -6.40 -19.67 -3.56
C TYR A 113 -5.50 -20.39 -4.56
N ARG A 114 -5.76 -21.67 -4.85
CA ARG A 114 -4.94 -22.45 -5.80
C ARG A 114 -4.79 -21.81 -7.18
N ASP A 115 -5.82 -21.12 -7.63
CA ASP A 115 -5.92 -20.49 -8.95
C ASP A 115 -5.86 -18.95 -8.88
N ASP A 116 -5.43 -18.39 -7.74
CA ASP A 116 -5.36 -16.95 -7.58
C ASP A 116 -4.35 -16.29 -8.54
N LYS A 117 -4.64 -15.04 -8.88
CA LYS A 117 -3.76 -14.17 -9.65
C LYS A 117 -3.43 -12.93 -8.82
N LEU A 118 -3.14 -13.15 -7.54
CA LEU A 118 -2.89 -12.07 -6.61
C LEU A 118 -1.65 -11.27 -7.02
N ARG A 119 -1.82 -9.95 -7.10
CA ARG A 119 -0.74 -9.00 -7.33
C ARG A 119 -0.94 -7.75 -6.49
N VAL A 120 0.15 -7.22 -5.97
CA VAL A 120 0.15 -5.88 -5.37
C VAL A 120 0.65 -4.91 -6.44
N GLU A 121 -0.13 -3.86 -6.69
CA GLU A 121 0.28 -2.75 -7.54
C GLU A 121 0.48 -1.50 -6.70
N VAL A 122 1.52 -0.74 -7.01
CA VAL A 122 1.78 0.58 -6.45
C VAL A 122 1.56 1.61 -7.54
N ARG A 123 0.67 2.57 -7.29
CA ARG A 123 0.42 3.70 -8.19
C ARG A 123 1.24 4.91 -7.75
N LEU A 124 2.00 5.43 -8.70
CA LEU A 124 2.94 6.53 -8.53
C LEU A 124 2.28 7.88 -8.82
N PRO A 125 2.91 8.99 -8.40
CA PRO A 125 2.58 10.33 -8.89
C PRO A 125 2.70 10.28 -10.41
N HIS A 126 1.74 10.83 -11.15
CA HIS A 126 1.58 10.68 -12.61
C HIS A 126 0.86 9.41 -13.10
N ASN A 127 0.24 8.65 -12.19
CA ASN A 127 -0.70 7.58 -12.53
C ASN A 127 -0.06 6.35 -13.22
N GLU A 128 1.26 6.23 -13.14
CA GLU A 128 1.97 5.00 -13.51
C GLU A 128 1.78 3.95 -12.42
N THR A 129 1.63 2.67 -12.81
CA THR A 129 1.57 1.57 -11.86
C THR A 129 2.78 0.66 -12.01
N VAL A 130 3.33 0.24 -10.88
CA VAL A 130 4.46 -0.68 -10.80
C VAL A 130 4.11 -1.87 -9.92
N ALA A 131 4.76 -3.01 -10.17
CA ALA A 131 4.58 -4.18 -9.34
C ALA A 131 5.17 -3.97 -7.94
N GLY A 132 4.43 -4.37 -6.92
CA GLY A 132 4.86 -4.43 -5.53
C GLY A 132 4.98 -5.88 -5.06
N PHE A 133 6.01 -6.16 -4.28
CA PHE A 133 6.20 -7.43 -3.58
C PHE A 133 5.91 -7.21 -2.10
N LEU A 134 4.86 -7.87 -1.59
CA LEU A 134 4.60 -7.92 -0.16
C LEU A 134 5.73 -8.70 0.53
N GLY A 135 6.52 -8.02 1.35
CA GLY A 135 7.69 -8.57 2.02
C GLY A 135 7.43 -8.80 3.51
N LEU A 136 7.89 -7.86 4.33
CA LEU A 136 7.75 -7.90 5.79
C LEU A 136 6.37 -7.39 6.20
N TYR A 137 5.75 -7.98 7.20
CA TYR A 137 4.51 -7.48 7.77
C TYR A 137 4.28 -8.06 9.17
N ASP A 138 3.51 -7.34 9.96
CA ASP A 138 2.88 -7.80 11.20
C ASP A 138 1.38 -7.45 11.16
N GLU A 139 0.75 -7.32 12.33
CA GLU A 139 -0.67 -7.04 12.44
C GLU A 139 -1.06 -5.60 12.10
N ASP A 140 -0.12 -4.66 12.21
CA ASP A 140 -0.37 -3.22 12.09
C ASP A 140 0.24 -2.65 10.81
N ILE A 141 1.39 -3.16 10.38
CA ILE A 141 2.19 -2.62 9.29
C ILE A 141 2.59 -3.71 8.28
N ALA A 142 2.66 -3.33 7.02
CA ALA A 142 3.26 -4.11 5.95
C ALA A 142 4.27 -3.28 5.15
N ILE A 143 5.29 -3.96 4.62
CA ILE A 143 6.32 -3.42 3.75
C ILE A 143 6.13 -4.01 2.36
N VAL A 144 5.87 -3.15 1.39
CA VAL A 144 5.82 -3.49 -0.03
C VAL A 144 7.08 -2.99 -0.71
N THR A 145 7.72 -3.85 -1.50
CA THR A 145 8.97 -3.51 -2.22
C THR A 145 8.72 -3.51 -3.71
N SER A 146 9.12 -2.45 -4.41
CA SER A 146 9.17 -2.39 -5.87
C SER A 146 10.63 -2.40 -6.33
N LEU A 147 10.94 -3.18 -7.37
CA LEU A 147 12.31 -3.37 -7.88
C LEU A 147 12.76 -2.28 -8.87
N CYS A 148 12.30 -1.05 -8.66
CA CYS A 148 12.61 0.10 -9.50
C CYS A 148 13.07 1.28 -8.64
N LEU A 149 13.94 2.12 -9.19
CA LEU A 149 14.20 3.45 -8.65
C LEU A 149 13.03 4.35 -9.05
N LEU A 150 12.28 4.83 -8.07
CA LEU A 150 11.10 5.65 -8.30
C LEU A 150 11.40 7.09 -7.91
N ASP A 151 10.87 8.04 -8.66
CA ASP A 151 11.08 9.48 -8.41
C ASP A 151 10.18 9.99 -7.25
N LEU A 152 10.40 9.41 -6.07
CA LEU A 152 9.66 9.69 -4.85
C LEU A 152 10.55 10.41 -3.83
N HIS A 153 9.93 10.91 -2.78
CA HIS A 153 10.59 11.53 -1.64
C HIS A 153 10.42 10.62 -0.41
N PRO A 154 11.41 9.76 -0.13
CA PRO A 154 11.34 8.89 1.03
C PRO A 154 11.23 9.68 2.33
N VAL A 155 10.40 9.19 3.25
CA VAL A 155 10.25 9.77 4.58
C VAL A 155 11.08 8.97 5.55
N ASP A 156 12.07 9.61 6.16
CA ASP A 156 12.82 9.03 7.26
C ASP A 156 11.94 9.09 8.53
N LEU A 157 11.53 7.91 9.00
CA LEU A 157 10.67 7.78 10.18
C LEU A 157 11.45 7.91 11.49
N ASP A 158 12.76 7.65 11.47
CA ASP A 158 13.62 7.82 12.65
C ASP A 158 13.93 9.31 12.86
N HIS A 159 14.02 10.06 11.76
CA HIS A 159 14.34 11.48 11.75
C HIS A 159 13.28 12.22 10.94
N PRO A 160 12.05 12.40 11.47
CA PRO A 160 10.97 13.05 10.75
C PRO A 160 11.39 14.48 10.41
N VAL A 161 11.75 14.71 9.15
CA VAL A 161 12.09 16.03 8.63
C VAL A 161 10.78 16.79 8.46
N ALA A 162 10.71 18.01 8.99
CA ALA A 162 9.66 18.95 8.64
C ALA A 162 9.71 19.15 7.12
N LEU A 163 8.71 18.62 6.42
CA LEU A 163 8.56 18.90 5.01
C LEU A 163 8.44 20.42 4.84
N PRO A 164 9.03 21.01 3.79
CA PRO A 164 8.96 22.44 3.52
C PRO A 164 7.56 22.80 2.98
N LEU A 165 6.52 22.48 3.76
CA LEU A 165 5.17 22.94 3.56
C LEU A 165 5.10 24.37 4.08
N GLN A 166 4.50 25.29 3.34
CA GLN A 166 4.38 26.66 3.82
C GLN A 166 3.53 26.69 5.09
N GLU A 167 4.13 27.08 6.21
CA GLU A 167 3.43 27.37 7.46
C GLU A 167 2.45 28.51 7.22
N LYS A 168 1.21 28.19 6.89
CA LYS A 168 0.12 29.13 7.08
C LYS A 168 -0.06 29.23 8.59
N GLN A 169 0.26 30.40 9.17
CA GLN A 169 0.08 30.67 10.60
C GLN A 169 -1.29 30.16 11.09
N VAL A 170 -1.29 29.01 11.75
CA VAL A 170 -2.40 28.50 12.53
C VAL A 170 -1.91 28.55 13.96
N SER A 171 -2.51 29.43 14.75
CA SER A 171 -2.20 29.59 16.16
C SER A 171 -2.44 28.27 16.91
N ASP A 172 -1.50 27.94 17.79
CA ASP A 172 -1.68 27.19 19.04
C ASP A 172 -2.91 26.24 19.09
N ASP A 173 -2.79 25.06 18.45
CA ASP A 173 -3.46 23.83 18.86
C ASP A 173 -3.01 22.64 17.98
N ASP A 174 -2.94 21.45 18.57
CA ASP A 174 -2.42 20.16 18.05
C ASP A 174 -3.14 19.62 16.80
N HIS A 175 -3.23 20.40 15.73
CA HIS A 175 -3.89 20.00 14.50
C HIS A 175 -2.97 19.14 13.63
N VAL A 176 -3.45 17.96 13.25
CA VAL A 176 -2.75 17.04 12.34
C VAL A 176 -3.52 16.88 11.03
N LEU A 177 -2.76 16.68 9.96
CA LEU A 177 -3.29 16.44 8.63
C LEU A 177 -2.98 15.00 8.22
N ALA A 178 -4.00 14.17 8.12
CA ALA A 178 -3.87 12.84 7.54
C ALA A 178 -4.07 12.93 6.03
N ILE A 179 -3.13 12.37 5.27
CA ILE A 179 -3.11 12.38 3.81
C ILE A 179 -3.05 10.94 3.33
N GLY A 180 -3.81 10.65 2.28
CA GLY A 180 -3.67 9.41 1.53
C GLY A 180 -3.95 9.63 0.05
N CYS A 181 -3.76 8.58 -0.72
CA CYS A 181 -3.98 8.58 -2.16
C CYS A 181 -4.98 7.48 -2.52
N LEU A 182 -5.94 7.79 -3.38
CA LEU A 182 -6.85 6.79 -3.92
C LEU A 182 -6.16 6.00 -5.02
N PHE A 183 -6.33 4.69 -5.02
CA PHE A 183 -5.79 3.83 -6.06
C PHE A 183 -6.49 4.06 -7.39
N ASN A 184 -7.83 4.18 -7.47
CA ASN A 184 -8.51 4.27 -8.76
C ASN A 184 -8.20 5.56 -9.53
N SER A 185 -8.04 6.69 -8.84
CA SER A 185 -7.86 7.99 -9.47
C SER A 185 -6.45 8.59 -9.30
N GLY A 186 -5.61 8.03 -8.42
CA GLY A 186 -4.34 8.64 -8.04
C GLY A 186 -4.50 9.99 -7.32
N THR A 187 -5.71 10.31 -6.86
CA THR A 187 -6.01 11.61 -6.25
C THR A 187 -5.63 11.61 -4.78
N LEU A 188 -4.86 12.61 -4.37
CA LEU A 188 -4.60 12.88 -2.97
C LEU A 188 -5.86 13.33 -2.25
N ARG A 189 -6.08 12.76 -1.07
CA ARG A 189 -7.18 13.04 -0.16
C ARG A 189 -6.60 13.41 1.20
N ALA A 190 -7.20 14.39 1.84
CA ALA A 190 -6.78 14.81 3.16
C ALA A 190 -7.95 14.95 4.11
N THR A 191 -7.68 14.70 5.39
CA THR A 191 -8.59 15.01 6.48
C THR A 191 -7.81 15.67 7.60
N ARG A 192 -8.40 16.68 8.21
CA ARG A 192 -7.86 17.30 9.42
C ARG A 192 -8.37 16.53 10.65
N GLY A 193 -7.60 16.64 11.71
CA GLY A 193 -8.06 16.31 13.06
C GLY A 193 -7.12 16.91 14.08
N SER A 194 -7.24 16.43 15.31
CA SER A 194 -6.42 16.89 16.45
C SER A 194 -5.79 15.69 17.17
N LEU A 195 -4.61 15.91 17.76
CA LEU A 195 -4.00 14.92 18.64
C LEU A 195 -4.69 14.99 20.01
N HIS A 196 -5.09 13.83 20.52
CA HIS A 196 -5.72 13.77 21.83
C HIS A 196 -4.64 13.54 22.90
N ARG A 197 -4.15 14.61 23.55
CA ARG A 197 -3.02 14.54 24.51
C ARG A 197 -3.17 13.55 25.67
N GLU A 198 -4.39 13.17 26.07
CA GLU A 198 -4.59 12.18 27.14
C GLU A 198 -4.22 10.73 26.73
N ARG A 199 -4.04 10.47 25.43
CA ARG A 199 -3.44 9.24 24.88
C ARG A 199 -2.56 9.64 23.69
N PRO A 200 -1.23 9.78 23.87
CA PRO A 200 -0.34 10.36 22.87
C PRO A 200 -0.35 9.65 21.50
N ASP A 201 -0.90 8.43 21.42
CA ASP A 201 -0.98 7.63 20.20
C ASP A 201 -2.39 7.57 19.58
N THR A 202 -3.34 8.38 20.06
CA THR A 202 -4.74 8.34 19.58
C THR A 202 -5.12 9.63 18.86
N TRP A 203 -5.37 9.50 17.56
CA TRP A 203 -5.95 10.54 16.73
C TRP A 203 -7.48 10.49 16.75
N VAL A 204 -8.12 11.66 16.86
CA VAL A 204 -9.57 11.79 16.73
C VAL A 204 -9.89 12.56 15.45
N PRO A 205 -10.59 11.94 14.50
CA PRO A 205 -11.03 12.63 13.31
C PRO A 205 -12.16 13.63 13.55
N ASP A 206 -12.13 14.70 12.78
CA ASP A 206 -13.27 15.64 12.70
C ASP A 206 -14.44 15.06 11.89
N ALA A 207 -14.24 13.97 11.13
CA ALA A 207 -15.24 13.35 10.24
C ALA A 207 -15.68 11.94 10.68
N LYS A 208 -16.98 11.65 10.58
CA LYS A 208 -17.65 10.43 11.13
C LYS A 208 -17.50 9.12 10.31
N TYR A 209 -16.71 9.08 9.23
CA TYR A 209 -16.77 7.98 8.23
C TYR A 209 -15.48 7.17 8.01
N LEU A 210 -14.60 7.08 9.01
CA LEU A 210 -13.23 6.57 8.80
C LEU A 210 -13.02 5.08 9.09
N SER A 211 -14.09 4.34 9.38
CA SER A 211 -14.02 2.90 9.70
C SER A 211 -13.58 2.01 8.53
N GLU A 212 -13.44 2.56 7.31
CA GLU A 212 -13.11 1.80 6.10
C GLU A 212 -11.77 2.20 5.44
N VAL A 213 -11.04 3.18 6.00
CA VAL A 213 -9.84 3.76 5.37
C VAL A 213 -8.61 3.52 6.24
N CYS A 214 -7.63 2.80 5.71
CA CYS A 214 -6.38 2.54 6.41
C CYS A 214 -5.38 3.66 6.13
N PHE A 215 -5.19 4.54 7.12
CA PHE A 215 -4.15 5.56 7.09
C PHE A 215 -2.85 5.00 7.65
N LEU A 216 -1.72 5.33 7.02
CA LEU A 216 -0.46 5.38 7.73
C LEU A 216 -0.20 6.85 8.09
N PHE A 217 -0.13 7.15 9.38
CA PHE A 217 0.03 8.50 9.88
C PHE A 217 1.47 8.97 9.66
N ALA A 218 1.65 10.13 9.03
CA ALA A 218 2.83 10.96 9.20
C ALA A 218 2.42 12.14 10.09
N SER A 219 2.73 12.07 11.39
CA SER A 219 2.54 13.20 12.31
C SER A 219 3.73 14.14 12.15
N PHE A 220 3.49 15.35 11.68
CA PHE A 220 4.48 16.42 11.66
C PHE A 220 4.29 17.26 12.92
N PHE A 221 5.27 17.23 13.81
CA PHE A 221 5.34 18.12 14.96
C PHE A 221 6.25 19.30 14.60
N SER A 222 5.78 20.53 14.82
CA SER A 222 6.65 21.71 14.89
C SER A 222 7.05 21.90 16.35
N SER A 223 8.34 22.11 16.61
CA SER A 223 8.90 22.37 17.95
C SER A 223 8.80 23.85 18.33
#